data_AF-A0A1R2AXI2-F1
#
_entry.id   AF-A0A1R2AXI2-F1
#
_cell.length_a   1.000
_cell.length_b   1.000
_cell.length_c   1.000
_cell.angle_alpha   90.00
_cell.angle_beta   90.00
_cell.angle_gamma   90.00
#
_symmetry.space_group_name_H-M   'P 1'
#
loop_
_entity.id
_entity.type
_entity.pdbx_description
1 polymer ?
#
loop_
_entity_poly.entity_id
_entity_poly.type
_entity_poly.pdbx_seq_one_letter_code
_entity_poly.pdbx_strand_id
1 'polypeptide(L)'
;MAFQFLPSDYELASELLEELNAVSALPPAHLVNISKICLNYLQNSSLSPQHFMKELENIELPAKQREKSAKLLLLFFKFAGKKVLSRVKVEEDLNKLGFDEGVVARIGEMWEEQKIGVCKVLISQMGTAFNLLDLEWKFGVTVGNKIVDSKGECFIQIKMVVQDAEMKINEIFIELTPAQFYELYGELEKIKSIMDIHS
;
A
#
# COMPACT_ATOMS: atom_id res chain seq x y z
N MET A 1 17.63 11.78 -5.49
CA MET A 1 17.13 10.61 -4.73
C MET A 1 15.82 10.18 -5.37
N ALA A 2 15.65 8.91 -5.75
CA ALA A 2 14.49 8.45 -6.52
C ALA A 2 13.21 8.33 -5.65
N PHE A 3 12.05 8.55 -6.26
CA PHE A 3 10.74 8.26 -5.66
C PHE A 3 10.51 6.75 -5.60
N GLN A 4 10.07 6.24 -4.46
CA GLN A 4 9.93 4.79 -4.24
C GLN A 4 8.68 4.24 -4.96
N PHE A 5 7.60 5.00 -5.03
CA PHE A 5 6.35 4.57 -5.65
C PHE A 5 6.47 4.34 -7.17
N LEU A 6 7.27 5.13 -7.89
CA LEU A 6 7.36 5.07 -9.35
C LEU A 6 7.95 3.76 -9.88
N PRO A 7 7.30 3.06 -10.83
CA PRO A 7 7.91 1.94 -11.55
C PRO A 7 9.20 2.35 -12.26
N SER A 8 10.16 1.43 -12.36
CA SER A 8 11.50 1.71 -12.91
C SER A 8 11.49 2.01 -14.41
N ASP A 9 10.44 1.60 -15.10
CA ASP A 9 10.20 1.67 -16.54
C ASP A 9 9.17 2.76 -16.92
N TYR A 10 8.74 3.59 -15.98
CA TYR A 10 7.69 4.58 -16.23
C TYR A 10 8.21 5.77 -17.07
N GLU A 11 8.00 5.71 -18.39
CA GLU A 11 8.51 6.68 -19.38
C GLU A 11 8.08 8.13 -19.11
N LEU A 12 6.90 8.34 -18.51
CA LEU A 12 6.32 9.67 -18.23
C LEU A 12 6.52 10.10 -16.77
N ALA A 13 7.55 9.59 -16.09
CA ALA A 13 7.80 9.85 -14.67
C ALA A 13 7.95 11.34 -14.36
N SER A 14 8.66 12.10 -15.19
CA SER A 14 8.86 13.53 -14.94
C SER A 14 7.56 14.32 -14.98
N GLU A 15 6.72 14.09 -16.00
CA GLU A 15 5.42 14.77 -16.15
C GLU A 15 4.49 14.41 -14.99
N LEU A 16 4.42 13.12 -14.63
CA LEU A 16 3.61 12.68 -13.49
C LEU A 16 4.05 13.33 -12.17
N LEU A 17 5.35 13.46 -11.93
CA LEU A 17 5.88 14.09 -10.71
C LEU A 17 5.57 15.59 -10.67
N GLU A 18 5.68 16.29 -11.80
CA GLU A 18 5.27 17.70 -11.90
C GLU A 18 3.78 17.87 -11.63
N GLU A 19 2.93 16.99 -12.19
CA GLU A 19 1.49 17.04 -11.94
C GLU A 19 1.13 16.71 -10.49
N LEU A 20 1.78 15.73 -9.88
CA LEU A 20 1.59 15.39 -8.45
C LEU A 20 2.08 16.52 -7.53
N ASN A 21 3.18 17.18 -7.87
CA ASN A 21 3.63 18.36 -7.14
C ASN A 21 2.61 19.50 -7.25
N ALA A 22 2.02 19.73 -8.43
CA ALA A 22 0.95 20.72 -8.57
C ALA A 22 -0.31 20.38 -7.75
N VAL A 23 -0.57 19.09 -7.47
CA VAL A 23 -1.65 18.67 -6.56
C VAL A 23 -1.38 19.07 -5.12
N SER A 24 -0.12 19.12 -4.68
CA SER A 24 0.22 19.46 -3.29
C SER A 24 -0.20 20.89 -2.88
N ALA A 25 -0.42 21.78 -3.86
CA ALA A 25 -0.91 23.13 -3.65
C ALA A 25 -2.41 23.22 -3.30
N LEU A 26 -3.15 22.10 -3.33
CA LEU A 26 -4.56 22.08 -2.92
C LEU A 26 -4.72 22.26 -1.40
N PRO A 27 -5.89 22.74 -0.94
CA PRO A 27 -6.18 22.82 0.49
C PRO A 27 -5.99 21.48 1.20
N PRO A 28 -5.34 21.46 2.38
CA PRO A 28 -5.08 20.24 3.16
C PRO A 28 -6.30 19.32 3.35
N ALA A 29 -7.46 19.91 3.66
CA ALA A 29 -8.70 19.16 3.85
C ALA A 29 -9.13 18.42 2.57
N HIS A 30 -8.97 19.03 1.40
CA HIS A 30 -9.30 18.41 0.13
C HIS A 30 -8.35 17.27 -0.20
N LEU A 31 -7.05 17.43 0.06
CA LEU A 31 -6.06 16.38 -0.15
C LEU A 31 -6.35 15.15 0.71
N VAL A 32 -6.66 15.34 1.99
CA VAL A 32 -7.02 14.24 2.90
C VAL A 32 -8.31 13.54 2.44
N ASN A 33 -9.34 14.30 2.07
CA ASN A 33 -10.62 13.74 1.63
C ASN A 33 -10.49 12.97 0.30
N ILE A 34 -9.78 13.52 -0.69
CA ILE A 34 -9.53 12.83 -1.96
C ILE A 34 -8.74 11.54 -1.71
N SER A 35 -7.68 11.60 -0.90
CA SER A 35 -6.89 10.42 -0.56
C SER A 35 -7.73 9.33 0.11
N LYS A 36 -8.62 9.71 1.04
CA LYS A 36 -9.54 8.77 1.68
C LYS A 36 -10.47 8.09 0.66
N ILE A 37 -11.04 8.86 -0.27
CA ILE A 37 -11.92 8.32 -1.32
C ILE A 37 -11.14 7.38 -2.25
N CYS A 38 -9.93 7.76 -2.66
CA CYS A 38 -9.04 6.95 -3.49
C CYS A 38 -8.69 5.61 -2.81
N LEU A 39 -8.27 5.63 -1.55
CA LEU A 39 -7.92 4.41 -0.83
C LEU A 39 -9.13 3.50 -0.60
N ASN A 40 -10.29 4.06 -0.23
CA ASN A 40 -11.53 3.31 -0.09
C ASN A 40 -11.96 2.65 -1.40
N TYR A 41 -11.78 3.35 -2.54
CA TYR A 41 -12.04 2.79 -3.86
C TYR A 41 -11.07 1.65 -4.22
N LEU A 42 -9.77 1.83 -3.95
CA LEU A 42 -8.76 0.80 -4.22
C LEU A 42 -8.92 -0.45 -3.35
N GLN A 43 -9.37 -0.29 -2.11
CA GLN A 43 -9.59 -1.40 -1.18
C GLN A 43 -10.85 -2.23 -1.51
N ASN A 44 -11.83 -1.65 -2.21
CA ASN A 44 -13.13 -2.28 -2.45
C ASN A 44 -13.37 -2.55 -3.94
N SER A 45 -13.07 -3.78 -4.39
CA SER A 45 -13.27 -4.22 -5.78
C SER A 45 -14.72 -4.20 -6.26
N SER A 46 -15.70 -4.07 -5.36
CA SER A 46 -17.12 -3.98 -5.67
C SER A 46 -17.61 -2.56 -5.99
N LEU A 47 -16.82 -1.53 -5.69
CA LEU A 47 -17.24 -0.14 -5.93
C LEU A 47 -17.14 0.17 -7.42
N SER A 48 -18.24 0.66 -7.98
CA SER A 48 -18.27 1.09 -9.38
C SER A 48 -17.59 2.45 -9.56
N PRO A 49 -17.07 2.76 -10.76
CA PRO A 49 -16.57 4.10 -11.07
C PRO A 49 -17.60 5.20 -10.82
N GLN A 50 -18.90 4.91 -10.97
CA GLN A 50 -19.99 5.87 -10.71
C GLN A 50 -20.07 6.22 -9.22
N HIS A 51 -19.89 5.24 -8.33
CA HIS A 51 -19.84 5.48 -6.89
C HIS A 51 -18.65 6.37 -6.53
N PHE A 52 -17.48 6.09 -7.11
CA PHE A 52 -16.29 6.92 -6.91
C PHE A 52 -16.51 8.38 -7.35
N MET A 53 -17.10 8.59 -8.51
CA MET A 53 -17.40 9.93 -9.01
C MET A 53 -18.39 10.68 -8.11
N LYS A 54 -19.42 9.99 -7.60
CA LYS A 54 -20.40 10.56 -6.68
C LYS A 54 -19.76 10.98 -5.35
N GLU A 55 -18.85 10.19 -4.80
CA GLU A 55 -18.12 10.56 -3.57
C GLU A 55 -17.22 11.78 -3.81
N LEU A 56 -16.61 11.88 -4.99
CA LEU A 56 -15.84 13.07 -5.36
C LEU A 56 -16.72 14.31 -5.47
N GLU A 57 -17.96 14.21 -5.96
CA GLU A 57 -18.88 15.36 -6.07
C GLU A 57 -19.09 16.13 -4.76
N ASN A 58 -18.93 15.45 -3.62
CA ASN A 58 -19.02 16.05 -2.28
C ASN A 58 -17.84 16.98 -1.93
N ILE A 59 -16.77 17.01 -2.72
CA ILE A 59 -15.62 17.90 -2.50
C ILE A 59 -15.83 19.21 -3.26
N GLU A 60 -15.74 20.32 -2.53
CA GLU A 60 -15.86 21.70 -3.02
C GLU A 60 -14.62 22.14 -3.83
N LEU A 61 -14.42 21.51 -4.98
CA LEU A 61 -13.40 21.86 -5.97
C LEU A 61 -13.99 21.89 -7.38
N PRO A 62 -13.43 22.70 -8.30
CA PRO A 62 -13.81 22.66 -9.70
C PRO A 62 -13.69 21.23 -10.24
N ALA A 63 -14.74 20.73 -10.93
CA ALA A 63 -14.83 19.33 -11.39
C ALA A 63 -13.55 18.85 -12.08
N LYS A 64 -13.00 19.66 -13.00
CA LYS A 64 -11.77 19.35 -13.73
C LYS A 64 -10.55 19.17 -12.81
N GLN A 65 -10.40 20.05 -11.81
CA GLN A 65 -9.28 20.00 -10.87
C GLN A 65 -9.44 18.80 -9.94
N ARG A 66 -10.64 18.58 -9.41
CA ARG A 66 -10.97 17.44 -8.56
C ARG A 66 -10.70 16.10 -9.23
N GLU A 67 -11.19 15.91 -10.45
CA GLU A 67 -10.97 14.68 -11.22
C GLU A 67 -9.48 14.46 -11.51
N LYS A 68 -8.75 15.52 -11.88
CA LYS A 68 -7.31 15.43 -12.13
C LYS A 68 -6.57 15.00 -10.86
N SER A 69 -6.80 15.67 -9.74
CA SER A 69 -6.16 15.34 -8.46
C SER A 69 -6.50 13.93 -7.98
N ALA A 70 -7.76 13.52 -8.13
CA ALA A 70 -8.20 12.17 -7.79
C ALA A 70 -7.50 11.10 -8.66
N LYS A 71 -7.36 11.33 -9.98
CA LYS A 71 -6.63 10.41 -10.87
C LYS A 71 -5.16 10.28 -10.47
N LEU A 72 -4.50 11.39 -10.17
CA LEU A 72 -3.08 11.41 -9.78
C LEU A 72 -2.84 10.72 -8.44
N LEU A 73 -3.67 11.01 -7.43
CA LEU A 73 -3.57 10.35 -6.12
C LEU A 73 -3.95 8.86 -6.20
N LEU A 74 -4.96 8.50 -7.00
CA LEU A 74 -5.30 7.11 -7.26
C LEU A 74 -4.11 6.36 -7.87
N LEU A 75 -3.42 6.98 -8.83
CA LEU A 75 -2.24 6.39 -9.48
C LEU A 75 -1.09 6.24 -8.48
N PHE A 76 -0.83 7.25 -7.66
CA PHE A 76 0.15 7.21 -6.58
C PHE A 76 -0.10 6.02 -5.64
N PHE A 77 -1.32 5.90 -5.09
CA PHE A 77 -1.65 4.80 -4.17
C PHE A 77 -1.65 3.44 -4.84
N LYS A 78 -2.05 3.36 -6.12
CA LYS A 78 -1.97 2.13 -6.91
C LYS A 78 -0.52 1.66 -7.05
N PHE A 79 0.40 2.57 -7.36
CA PHE A 79 1.82 2.27 -7.47
C PHE A 79 2.45 1.93 -6.13
N ALA A 80 2.11 2.69 -5.07
CA ALA A 80 2.55 2.40 -3.71
C ALA A 80 2.09 1.01 -3.24
N GLY A 81 0.84 0.62 -3.54
CA GLY A 81 0.28 -0.69 -3.21
C GLY A 81 0.90 -1.83 -4.02
N LYS A 82 1.12 -1.64 -5.32
CA LYS A 82 1.84 -2.64 -6.14
C LYS A 82 3.26 -2.91 -5.63
N LYS A 83 3.91 -1.91 -5.05
CA LYS A 83 5.25 -2.02 -4.46
C LYS A 83 5.25 -2.32 -2.96
N VAL A 84 4.06 -2.47 -2.36
CA VAL A 84 3.88 -2.78 -0.94
C VAL A 84 4.68 -1.82 -0.05
N LEU A 85 4.59 -0.51 -0.33
CA LEU A 85 5.36 0.49 0.41
C LEU A 85 4.91 0.58 1.88
N SER A 86 5.86 0.77 2.79
CA SER A 86 5.57 1.09 4.19
C SER A 86 5.08 2.54 4.34
N ARG A 87 4.41 2.87 5.45
CA ARG A 87 4.04 4.24 5.82
C ARG A 87 5.20 5.22 5.66
N VAL A 88 6.38 4.87 6.18
CA VAL A 88 7.58 5.71 6.12
C VAL A 88 7.94 6.06 4.67
N LYS A 89 7.93 5.08 3.75
CA LYS A 89 8.27 5.32 2.34
C LYS A 89 7.22 6.17 1.63
N VAL A 90 5.95 5.97 1.96
CA VAL A 90 4.85 6.81 1.43
C VAL A 90 5.00 8.25 1.91
N GLU A 91 5.27 8.45 3.20
CA GLU A 91 5.48 9.79 3.78
C GLU A 91 6.72 10.48 3.18
N GLU A 92 7.83 9.76 3.00
CA GLU A 92 9.02 10.29 2.32
C GLU A 92 8.73 10.75 0.89
N ASP A 93 7.98 9.97 0.11
CA ASP A 93 7.64 10.32 -1.26
C ASP A 93 6.67 11.52 -1.31
N LEU A 94 5.69 11.60 -0.42
CA LEU A 94 4.78 12.75 -0.33
C LEU A 94 5.49 14.03 0.11
N ASN A 95 6.42 13.94 1.07
CA ASN A 95 7.27 15.07 1.47
C ASN A 95 8.09 15.59 0.29
N LYS A 96 8.71 14.68 -0.49
CA LYS A 96 9.46 15.04 -1.71
C LYS A 96 8.57 15.66 -2.79
N LEU A 97 7.29 15.29 -2.85
CA LEU A 97 6.29 15.89 -3.73
C LEU A 97 5.80 17.26 -3.24
N GLY A 98 6.25 17.74 -2.07
CA GLY A 98 5.91 19.07 -1.55
C GLY A 98 4.56 19.13 -0.83
N PHE A 99 4.08 18.01 -0.29
CA PHE A 99 2.90 17.99 0.57
C PHE A 99 3.23 18.53 1.96
N ASP A 100 2.27 19.21 2.58
CA ASP A 100 2.37 19.71 3.95
C ASP A 100 2.54 18.56 4.97
N GLU A 101 3.36 18.75 6.00
CA GLU A 101 3.69 17.72 7.01
C GLU A 101 2.44 17.14 7.70
N GLY A 102 1.44 17.99 7.99
CA GLY A 102 0.19 17.54 8.61
C GLY A 102 -0.65 16.67 7.67
N VAL A 103 -0.67 17.02 6.39
CA VAL A 103 -1.32 16.20 5.33
C VAL A 103 -0.58 14.89 5.14
N VAL A 104 0.75 14.91 5.12
CA VAL A 104 1.60 13.73 4.97
C VAL A 104 1.37 12.75 6.10
N ALA A 105 1.41 13.21 7.36
CA ALA A 105 1.16 12.36 8.51
C ALA A 105 -0.23 11.72 8.45
N ARG A 106 -1.26 12.49 8.06
CA ARG A 106 -2.64 11.99 7.97
C ARG A 106 -2.81 10.98 6.85
N ILE A 107 -2.19 11.20 5.69
CA ILE A 107 -2.19 10.23 4.59
C ILE A 107 -1.41 8.97 4.97
N GLY A 108 -0.28 9.11 5.68
CA GLY A 108 0.51 8.00 6.20
C GLY A 108 -0.28 7.11 7.16
N GLU A 109 -1.08 7.70 8.05
CA GLU A 109 -2.00 6.97 8.93
C GLU A 109 -3.07 6.21 8.12
N MET A 110 -3.76 6.89 7.20
CA MET A 110 -4.76 6.24 6.34
C MET A 110 -4.16 5.09 5.52
N TRP A 111 -2.94 5.27 5.03
CA TRP A 111 -2.20 4.23 4.33
C TRP A 111 -1.94 3.03 5.24
N GLU A 112 -1.42 3.25 6.46
CA GLU A 112 -1.10 2.16 7.38
C GLU A 112 -2.34 1.33 7.75
N GLU A 113 -3.49 1.99 7.92
CA GLU A 113 -4.78 1.35 8.21
C GLU A 113 -5.32 0.54 7.02
N GLN A 114 -5.13 1.01 5.77
CA GLN A 114 -5.83 0.47 4.60
C GLN A 114 -4.93 -0.32 3.62
N LYS A 115 -3.59 -0.23 3.76
CA LYS A 115 -2.62 -0.82 2.82
C LYS A 115 -2.84 -2.30 2.58
N ILE A 116 -3.22 -3.07 3.61
CA ILE A 116 -3.41 -4.52 3.48
C ILE A 116 -4.55 -4.81 2.49
N GLY A 117 -5.68 -4.09 2.64
CA GLY A 117 -6.83 -4.23 1.75
C GLY A 117 -6.52 -3.80 0.32
N VAL A 118 -5.86 -2.65 0.17
CA VAL A 118 -5.41 -2.14 -1.14
C VAL A 118 -4.46 -3.12 -1.84
N CYS A 119 -3.42 -3.59 -1.14
CA CYS A 119 -2.45 -4.55 -1.68
C CYS A 119 -3.14 -5.86 -2.08
N LYS A 120 -4.04 -6.39 -1.25
CA LYS A 120 -4.79 -7.63 -1.56
C LYS A 120 -5.56 -7.52 -2.87
N VAL A 121 -6.31 -6.42 -3.06
CA VAL A 121 -7.06 -6.20 -4.30
C VAL A 121 -6.12 -6.06 -5.50
N LEU A 122 -5.08 -5.24 -5.39
CA LEU A 122 -4.15 -5.02 -6.50
C LEU A 122 -3.38 -6.29 -6.91
N ILE A 123 -2.94 -7.08 -5.93
CA ILE A 123 -2.30 -8.38 -6.18
C ILE A 123 -3.29 -9.36 -6.82
N SER A 124 -4.55 -9.40 -6.37
CA SER A 124 -5.57 -10.26 -6.99
C SER A 124 -5.88 -9.87 -8.45
N GLN A 125 -5.84 -8.58 -8.78
CA GLN A 125 -6.06 -8.06 -10.14
C GLN A 125 -4.86 -8.27 -11.06
N MET A 126 -3.66 -8.41 -10.48
CA MET A 126 -2.43 -8.73 -11.23
C MET A 126 -2.43 -10.15 -11.80
N GLY A 127 -3.46 -10.97 -11.50
CA GLY A 127 -3.75 -12.22 -12.19
C GLY A 127 -2.59 -13.21 -12.17
N THR A 128 -2.50 -14.05 -11.14
CA THR A 128 -1.67 -15.29 -11.14
C THR A 128 -0.27 -15.12 -11.74
N ALA A 129 0.45 -14.06 -11.38
CA ALA A 129 1.76 -13.80 -11.96
C ALA A 129 2.81 -13.53 -10.88
N PHE A 130 2.60 -14.08 -9.68
CA PHE A 130 3.66 -14.24 -8.71
C PHE A 130 3.76 -15.72 -8.35
N ASN A 131 4.79 -16.37 -8.88
CA ASN A 131 5.13 -17.72 -8.45
C ASN A 131 5.97 -17.58 -7.19
N LEU A 132 5.46 -18.09 -6.06
CA LEU A 132 6.29 -18.26 -4.86
C LEU A 132 7.29 -19.37 -5.14
N LEU A 133 8.56 -19.00 -5.33
CA LEU A 133 9.65 -19.92 -5.63
C LEU A 133 10.28 -20.49 -4.35
N ASP A 134 10.38 -19.66 -3.31
CA ASP A 134 10.98 -20.03 -2.03
C ASP A 134 10.36 -19.24 -0.87
N LEU A 135 10.39 -19.83 0.32
CA LEU A 135 9.95 -19.20 1.56
C LEU A 135 10.87 -19.65 2.70
N GLU A 136 11.58 -18.69 3.27
CA GLU A 136 12.35 -18.86 4.49
C GLU A 136 11.65 -18.12 5.65
N TRP A 137 11.76 -18.65 6.85
CA TRP A 137 11.27 -17.96 8.04
C TRP A 137 12.26 -18.07 9.20
N LYS A 138 12.25 -17.06 10.08
CA LYS A 138 13.03 -16.98 11.30
C LYS A 138 12.13 -16.52 12.44
N PHE A 139 12.18 -17.24 13.55
CA PHE A 139 11.55 -16.82 14.80
C PHE A 139 12.60 -16.17 15.69
N GLY A 140 12.35 -14.92 16.09
CA GLY A 140 13.25 -14.14 16.93
C GLY A 140 12.60 -13.76 18.26
N VAL A 141 13.43 -13.71 19.31
CA VAL A 141 13.05 -13.17 20.61
C VAL A 141 14.07 -12.10 20.96
N THR A 142 13.62 -10.86 21.12
CA THR A 142 14.48 -9.80 21.67
C THR A 142 14.43 -9.86 23.19
N VAL A 143 15.60 -9.80 23.85
CA VAL A 143 15.66 -9.75 25.31
C VAL A 143 15.87 -8.30 25.72
N GLY A 144 14.83 -7.67 26.29
CA GLY A 144 14.93 -6.30 26.81
C GLY A 144 15.74 -6.25 28.10
N ASN A 145 16.77 -5.42 28.15
CA ASN A 145 17.55 -5.19 29.37
C ASN A 145 17.21 -3.80 29.95
N LYS A 146 16.15 -3.71 30.77
CA LYS A 146 15.90 -2.59 31.71
C LYS A 146 14.80 -2.93 32.73
N ILE A 147 15.06 -2.49 33.95
CA ILE A 147 14.46 -2.85 35.25
C ILE A 147 12.94 -2.55 35.41
N VAL A 148 12.23 -2.00 34.42
CA VAL A 148 10.85 -1.48 34.65
C VAL A 148 9.77 -1.94 33.67
N ASP A 149 10.07 -2.62 32.56
CA ASP A 149 9.02 -3.34 31.81
C ASP A 149 9.67 -4.33 30.83
N SER A 150 9.88 -5.56 31.29
CA SER A 150 10.51 -6.62 30.50
C SER A 150 9.43 -7.49 29.85
N LYS A 151 8.97 -7.11 28.65
CA LYS A 151 8.44 -8.08 27.70
C LYS A 151 9.45 -8.16 26.56
N GLY A 152 10.12 -9.30 26.45
CA GLY A 152 10.85 -9.59 25.22
C GLY A 152 9.87 -9.58 24.06
N GLU A 153 10.17 -8.84 23.00
CA GLU A 153 9.31 -8.83 21.82
C GLU A 153 9.69 -10.02 20.95
N CYS A 154 8.75 -10.97 20.86
CA CYS A 154 8.82 -12.07 19.91
C CYS A 154 8.38 -11.56 18.54
N PHE A 155 9.08 -12.00 17.49
CA PHE A 155 8.75 -11.67 16.11
C PHE A 155 9.04 -12.85 15.18
N ILE A 156 8.38 -12.86 14.03
CA ILE A 156 8.61 -13.82 12.96
C ILE A 156 8.98 -13.02 11.71
N GLN A 157 10.15 -13.29 11.16
CA GLN A 157 10.58 -12.76 9.87
C GLN A 157 10.33 -13.82 8.80
N ILE A 158 9.63 -13.44 7.74
CA ILE A 158 9.41 -14.27 6.56
C ILE A 158 10.14 -13.60 5.39
N LYS A 159 10.96 -14.36 4.69
CA LYS A 159 11.54 -14.00 3.40
C LYS A 159 10.86 -14.85 2.33
N MET A 160 10.22 -14.20 1.37
CA MET A 160 9.63 -14.87 0.21
C MET A 160 10.43 -14.52 -1.04
N VAL A 161 10.74 -15.53 -1.84
CA VAL A 161 11.29 -15.34 -3.19
C VAL A 161 10.15 -15.52 -4.16
N VAL A 162 9.77 -14.45 -4.85
CA VAL A 162 8.67 -14.46 -5.82
C VAL A 162 9.20 -14.16 -7.21
N GLN A 163 8.66 -14.85 -8.21
CA GLN A 163 8.87 -14.52 -9.61
C GLN A 163 7.64 -13.80 -10.13
N ASP A 164 7.82 -12.58 -10.61
CA ASP A 164 6.75 -11.77 -11.18
C ASP A 164 6.38 -12.16 -12.62
N ALA A 165 5.39 -11.46 -13.18
CA ALA A 165 4.88 -11.65 -14.54
C ALA A 165 5.96 -11.47 -15.63
N GLU A 166 7.00 -10.70 -15.34
CA GLU A 166 8.11 -10.39 -16.23
C GLU A 166 9.28 -11.36 -16.04
N MET A 167 9.03 -12.50 -15.36
CA MET A 167 10.01 -13.53 -15.01
C MET A 167 11.12 -13.04 -14.07
N LYS A 168 10.97 -11.87 -13.45
CA LYS A 168 11.97 -11.30 -12.56
C LYS A 168 11.77 -11.81 -11.14
N ILE A 169 12.88 -12.19 -10.52
CA ILE A 169 12.92 -12.71 -9.16
C ILE A 169 13.09 -11.55 -8.18
N ASN A 170 12.18 -11.44 -7.22
CA ASN A 170 12.19 -10.44 -6.17
C ASN A 170 12.13 -11.10 -4.79
N GLU A 171 12.86 -10.54 -3.82
CA GLU A 171 12.81 -10.97 -2.42
C GLU A 171 11.91 -10.01 -1.62
N ILE A 172 10.92 -10.57 -0.93
CA ILE A 172 9.99 -9.83 -0.07
C ILE A 172 10.26 -10.24 1.38
N PHE A 173 10.54 -9.25 2.23
CA PHE A 173 10.78 -9.45 3.65
C PHE A 173 9.59 -8.89 4.45
N ILE A 174 9.02 -9.72 5.32
CA ILE A 174 7.91 -9.37 6.19
C ILE A 174 8.30 -9.72 7.62
N GLU A 175 8.10 -8.80 8.55
CA GLU A 175 8.18 -9.07 9.98
C GLU A 175 6.78 -9.03 10.58
N LEU A 176 6.46 -10.04 11.38
CA LEU A 176 5.15 -10.25 11.98
C LEU A 176 5.29 -10.44 13.48
N THR A 177 4.33 -9.93 14.23
CA THR A 177 4.11 -10.37 15.61
C THR A 177 3.56 -11.81 15.63
N PRO A 178 3.67 -12.55 16.75
CA PRO A 178 3.10 -13.89 16.86
C PRO A 178 1.59 -13.92 16.57
N ALA A 179 0.85 -12.90 17.00
CA ALA A 179 -0.59 -12.79 16.72
C ALA A 179 -0.88 -12.70 15.21
N GLN A 180 -0.17 -11.81 14.50
CA GLN A 180 -0.31 -11.66 13.05
C GLN A 180 0.09 -12.93 12.28
N PHE A 181 1.07 -13.68 12.78
CA PHE A 181 1.45 -14.97 12.19
C PHE A 181 0.33 -16.02 12.33
N TYR A 182 -0.33 -16.11 13.49
CA TYR A 182 -1.44 -17.05 13.66
C TYR A 182 -2.64 -16.70 12.79
N GLU A 183 -2.92 -15.41 12.60
CA GLU A 183 -3.93 -14.95 11.64
C GLU A 183 -3.57 -15.38 10.21
N LEU A 184 -2.33 -15.15 9.78
CA LEU A 184 -1.83 -15.58 8.47
C LEU A 184 -1.93 -17.10 8.30
N TYR A 185 -1.52 -17.87 9.30
CA TYR A 185 -1.60 -19.32 9.30
C TYR A 185 -3.04 -19.83 9.14
N GLY A 186 -3.98 -19.23 9.87
CA GLY A 186 -5.40 -19.55 9.77
C GLY A 186 -5.96 -19.30 8.37
N GLU A 187 -5.54 -18.21 7.71
CA GLU A 187 -5.94 -17.94 6.33
C GLU A 187 -5.33 -18.94 5.34
N LEU A 188 -4.07 -19.36 5.53
CA LEU A 188 -3.44 -20.39 4.69
C LEU A 188 -4.13 -21.76 4.83
N GLU A 189 -4.54 -22.15 6.03
CA GLU A 189 -5.30 -23.39 6.26
C GLU A 189 -6.67 -23.36 5.56
N LYS A 190 -7.35 -22.22 5.55
CA LYS A 190 -8.59 -22.04 4.78
C LYS A 190 -8.35 -22.19 3.27
N ILE A 191 -7.29 -21.56 2.76
CA ILE A 191 -6.92 -21.63 1.33
C ILE A 191 -6.58 -23.08 0.95
N LYS A 192 -5.79 -23.78 1.77
CA LYS A 192 -5.48 -25.20 1.59
C LYS A 192 -6.75 -26.04 1.52
N SER A 193 -7.67 -25.85 2.47
CA SER A 193 -8.95 -26.58 2.49
C SER A 193 -9.77 -26.34 1.21
N ILE A 194 -9.76 -25.12 0.68
CA ILE A 194 -10.44 -24.80 -0.59
C ILE A 194 -9.75 -25.49 -1.76
N MET A 195 -8.40 -25.48 -1.82
CA MET A 195 -7.65 -26.14 -2.89
C MET A 195 -7.84 -27.66 -2.86
N ASP A 196 -7.81 -28.28 -1.68
CA ASP A 196 -8.01 -29.72 -1.51
C ASP A 196 -9.42 -30.16 -1.97
N ILE A 197 -10.43 -29.29 -1.86
CA ILE A 197 -11.79 -29.55 -2.37
C ILE A 197 -11.86 -29.45 -3.91
N HIS A 198 -11.01 -28.64 -4.53
CA HIS A 198 -10.99 -28.41 -5.99
C HIS A 198 -9.90 -29.21 -6.72
N SER A 199 -9.17 -30.09 -6.01
CA SER A 199 -8.15 -31.01 -6.54
C SER A 199 -8.73 -32.39 -6.81
#